data_AF-A0A1F8LTB3-F1
#
_entry.id   AF-A0A1F8LTB3-F1
#
_cell.length_a   1.000
_cell.length_b   1.000
_cell.length_c   1.000
_cell.angle_alpha   90.00
_cell.angle_beta   90.00
_cell.angle_gamma   90.00
#
_symmetry.space_group_name_H-M   'P 1'
#
loop_
_entity.id
_entity.type
_entity.pdbx_description
1 polymer ?
#
loop_
_entity_poly.entity_id
_entity_poly.type
_entity_poly.pdbx_seq_one_letter_code
_entity_poly.pdbx_strand_id
1 'polypeptide(L)'
;MNQQYNSASCFACGLENPSGLRLLFYDNGKDQVFAYFTLEPTHAGYPGMAHGGIVAAILDEVGGRTVMINNPNRFFVTARMDVRYRHPVPVGAPLEAAGWLLTRRARRTKAHAEI
;
A
#
# COMPACT_ATOMS: atom_id res chain seq x y z
N MET A 1 -3.28 0.35 17.23
CA MET A 1 -3.34 0.20 15.76
C MET A 1 -4.72 -0.29 15.40
N ASN A 2 -5.38 0.36 14.46
CA ASN A 2 -6.73 0.00 14.01
C ASN A 2 -6.61 -0.71 12.66
N GLN A 3 -7.23 -1.88 12.52
CA GLN A 3 -7.26 -2.56 11.23
C GLN A 3 -8.26 -1.88 10.29
N GLN A 4 -7.83 -1.61 9.05
CA GLN A 4 -8.70 -1.05 8.02
C GLN A 4 -9.47 -2.15 7.28
N TYR A 5 -10.58 -1.77 6.64
CA TYR A 5 -11.35 -2.71 5.82
C TYR A 5 -10.58 -3.13 4.56
N ASN A 6 -10.80 -4.39 4.17
CA ASN A 6 -10.33 -4.97 2.93
C ASN A 6 -11.48 -5.10 1.94
N SER A 7 -11.14 -5.07 0.64
CA SER A 7 -12.06 -5.42 -0.43
C SER A 7 -12.12 -6.95 -0.60
N ALA A 8 -13.12 -7.46 -1.33
CA ALA A 8 -13.12 -8.84 -1.81
C ALA A 8 -12.14 -9.01 -2.98
N SER A 9 -12.20 -8.14 -3.99
CA SER A 9 -11.59 -8.36 -5.31
C SER A 9 -10.42 -7.43 -5.67
N CYS A 10 -10.10 -6.42 -4.85
CA CYS A 10 -9.00 -5.49 -5.12
C CYS A 10 -7.66 -6.23 -5.34
N PHE A 11 -6.83 -5.74 -6.27
CA PHE A 11 -5.51 -6.32 -6.51
C PHE A 11 -4.59 -6.23 -5.30
N ALA A 12 -4.61 -5.13 -4.54
CA ALA A 12 -3.71 -4.95 -3.39
C ALA A 12 -4.28 -5.61 -2.11
N CYS A 13 -5.51 -5.30 -1.74
CA CYS A 13 -6.12 -5.72 -0.46
C CYS A 13 -7.18 -6.81 -0.59
N GLY A 14 -7.53 -7.24 -1.81
CA GLY A 14 -8.63 -8.18 -2.03
C GLY A 14 -8.33 -9.56 -1.47
N LEU A 15 -9.02 -9.97 -0.42
CA LEU A 15 -8.77 -11.26 0.24
C LEU A 15 -9.21 -12.46 -0.60
N GLU A 16 -10.18 -12.26 -1.51
CA GLU A 16 -10.70 -13.29 -2.41
C GLU A 16 -10.08 -13.21 -3.81
N ASN A 17 -9.18 -12.24 -4.07
CA ASN A 17 -8.50 -12.15 -5.34
C ASN A 17 -7.36 -13.19 -5.42
N PRO A 18 -7.47 -14.23 -6.26
CA PRO A 18 -6.45 -15.27 -6.34
C PRO A 18 -5.11 -14.73 -6.85
N SER A 19 -5.13 -13.65 -7.63
CA SER A 19 -3.96 -12.96 -8.18
C SER A 19 -3.59 -11.69 -7.43
N GLY A 20 -4.26 -11.40 -6.31
CA GLY A 20 -4.01 -10.20 -5.50
C GLY A 20 -2.93 -10.40 -4.46
N LEU A 21 -2.39 -9.29 -3.95
CA LEU A 21 -1.37 -9.24 -2.90
C LEU A 21 -1.92 -9.55 -1.50
N ARG A 22 -3.25 -9.50 -1.32
CA ARG A 22 -3.97 -9.80 -0.07
C ARG A 22 -3.41 -9.06 1.15
N LEU A 23 -2.98 -7.82 0.94
CA LEU A 23 -2.36 -6.99 1.97
C LEU A 23 -3.37 -6.62 3.06
N LEU A 24 -2.93 -6.68 4.30
CA LEU A 24 -3.66 -6.17 5.46
C LEU A 24 -3.07 -4.82 5.87
N PHE A 25 -3.95 -3.89 6.24
CA PHE A 25 -3.55 -2.52 6.55
C PHE A 25 -4.01 -2.14 7.95
N TYR A 26 -3.14 -1.42 8.64
CA TYR A 26 -3.36 -0.92 9.98
C TYR A 26 -3.05 0.56 10.04
N ASP A 27 -3.81 1.34 10.79
CA ASP A 27 -3.51 2.75 11.02
C ASP A 27 -3.32 3.10 12.51
N ASN A 28 -2.69 4.24 12.75
CA ASN A 28 -2.49 4.79 14.09
C ASN A 28 -3.65 5.70 14.56
N GLY A 29 -4.75 5.80 13.79
CA GLY A 29 -5.87 6.70 14.04
C GLY A 29 -5.56 8.19 13.86
N LYS A 30 -4.37 8.56 13.37
CA LYS A 30 -3.91 9.95 13.23
C LYS A 30 -3.54 10.27 11.79
N ASP A 31 -2.45 9.69 11.32
CA ASP A 31 -1.78 10.09 10.08
C ASP A 31 -1.00 8.97 9.38
N GLN A 32 -0.84 7.79 10.00
CA GLN A 32 0.00 6.72 9.46
C GLN A 32 -0.80 5.45 9.17
N VAL A 33 -0.45 4.78 8.07
CA VAL A 33 -0.90 3.45 7.68
C VAL A 33 0.30 2.55 7.48
N PHE A 34 0.18 1.29 7.87
CA PHE A 34 1.21 0.25 7.79
C PHE A 34 0.65 -1.01 7.15
N ALA A 35 1.49 -1.72 6.41
CA ALA A 35 1.22 -3.06 5.92
C ALA A 35 2.47 -3.93 6.15
N TYR A 36 2.26 -5.12 6.71
CA TYR A 36 3.30 -6.12 6.92
C TYR A 36 2.99 -7.31 6.03
N PHE A 37 3.95 -7.71 5.20
CA PHE A 37 3.72 -8.75 4.19
C PHE A 37 5.03 -9.41 3.74
N THR A 38 4.90 -10.55 3.10
CA THR A 38 6.00 -11.24 2.41
C THR A 38 5.59 -11.43 0.97
N LEU A 39 6.39 -10.92 0.03
CA LEU A 39 6.12 -11.12 -1.39
C LEU A 39 6.54 -12.52 -1.84
N GLU A 40 5.66 -13.22 -2.54
CA GLU A 40 5.98 -14.52 -3.15
C GLU A 40 6.94 -14.39 -4.35
N PRO A 41 7.69 -15.46 -4.71
CA PRO A 41 8.55 -15.48 -5.89
C PRO A 41 7.84 -15.14 -7.21
N THR A 42 6.54 -15.37 -7.29
CA THR A 42 5.67 -15.02 -8.43
C THR A 42 5.55 -13.52 -8.67
N HIS A 43 5.86 -12.69 -7.66
CA HIS A 43 5.88 -11.23 -7.76
C HIS A 43 7.23 -10.67 -8.25
N ALA A 44 8.18 -11.54 -8.58
CA ALA A 44 9.52 -11.15 -8.99
C ALA A 44 9.53 -10.47 -10.37
N GLY A 45 10.29 -9.38 -10.50
CA GLY A 45 10.66 -8.81 -11.81
C GLY A 45 11.99 -9.35 -12.31
N TYR A 46 12.90 -9.64 -11.38
CA TYR A 46 14.17 -10.32 -11.59
C TYR A 46 14.33 -11.39 -10.52
N PRO A 47 15.16 -12.43 -10.72
CA PRO A 47 15.39 -13.46 -9.71
C PRO A 47 15.71 -12.85 -8.33
N GLY A 48 14.88 -13.17 -7.33
CA GLY A 48 15.04 -12.70 -5.95
C GLY A 48 14.53 -11.27 -5.66
N MET A 49 14.06 -10.52 -6.66
CA MET A 49 13.65 -9.12 -6.50
C MET A 49 12.24 -8.86 -7.02
N ALA A 50 11.41 -8.19 -6.22
CA ALA A 50 10.05 -7.82 -6.58
C ALA A 50 10.03 -6.93 -7.83
N HIS A 51 9.02 -7.13 -8.68
CA HIS A 51 8.83 -6.28 -9.85
C HIS A 51 8.50 -4.85 -9.42
N GLY A 52 9.10 -3.84 -10.06
CA GLY A 52 8.92 -2.44 -9.69
C GLY A 52 7.46 -1.99 -9.69
N GLY A 53 6.63 -2.56 -10.57
CA GLY A 53 5.18 -2.34 -10.59
C GLY A 53 4.43 -2.88 -9.38
N ILE A 54 4.86 -4.01 -8.81
CA ILE A 54 4.29 -4.55 -7.55
C ILE A 54 4.63 -3.62 -6.39
N VAL A 55 5.89 -3.19 -6.32
CA VAL A 55 6.35 -2.22 -5.32
C VAL A 55 5.55 -0.91 -5.44
N ALA A 56 5.35 -0.40 -6.66
CA ALA A 56 4.54 0.81 -6.88
C ALA A 56 3.07 0.62 -6.46
N ALA A 57 2.46 -0.54 -6.74
CA ALA A 57 1.08 -0.81 -6.33
C ALA A 57 0.92 -0.86 -4.80
N ILE A 58 1.91 -1.39 -4.09
CA ILE A 58 1.93 -1.39 -2.61
C ILE A 58 2.02 0.04 -2.08
N LEU A 59 2.97 0.83 -2.62
CA LEU A 59 3.16 2.22 -2.20
C LEU A 59 1.92 3.09 -2.48
N ASP A 60 1.26 2.88 -3.61
CA ASP A 60 0.00 3.54 -3.96
C ASP A 60 -1.10 3.21 -2.95
N GLU A 61 -1.31 1.93 -2.64
CA GLU A 61 -2.37 1.48 -1.73
C GLU A 61 -2.11 1.96 -0.29
N VAL A 62 -0.89 1.81 0.24
CA VAL A 62 -0.53 2.27 1.59
C VAL A 62 -0.70 3.80 1.71
N GLY A 63 -0.17 4.56 0.73
CA GLY A 63 -0.28 6.01 0.71
C GLY A 63 -1.73 6.48 0.54
N GLY A 64 -2.49 5.83 -0.34
CA GLY A 64 -3.90 6.11 -0.57
C GLY A 64 -4.77 5.88 0.66
N ARG A 65 -4.55 4.77 1.37
CA ARG A 65 -5.28 4.39 2.58
C ARG A 65 -5.17 5.38 3.72
N THR A 66 -4.15 6.25 3.71
CA THR A 66 -4.05 7.36 4.67
C THR A 66 -5.28 8.30 4.61
N VAL A 67 -5.97 8.36 3.46
CA VAL A 67 -7.20 9.14 3.27
C VAL A 67 -8.38 8.57 4.06
N MET A 68 -8.37 7.26 4.31
CA MET A 68 -9.44 6.49 4.96
C MET A 68 -9.32 6.50 6.50
N ILE A 69 -8.22 7.03 7.05
CA ILE A 69 -8.05 7.16 8.51
C ILE A 69 -9.23 7.95 9.09
N ASN A 70 -9.88 7.35 10.09
CA ASN A 70 -11.10 7.84 10.75
C ASN A 70 -12.31 8.07 9.81
N ASN A 71 -12.24 7.63 8.56
CA ASN A 71 -13.35 7.72 7.60
C ASN A 71 -13.26 6.58 6.56
N PRO A 72 -13.65 5.36 6.93
CA PRO A 72 -13.49 4.17 6.08
C PRO A 72 -14.32 4.21 4.79
N ASN A 73 -15.37 5.05 4.73
CA ASN A 73 -16.23 5.17 3.56
C ASN A 73 -15.74 6.26 2.57
N ARG A 74 -14.57 6.84 2.81
CA ARG A 74 -14.04 7.89 1.94
C ARG A 74 -13.31 7.28 0.74
N PHE A 75 -13.91 7.42 -0.43
CA PHE A 75 -13.31 7.05 -1.69
C PHE A 75 -12.33 8.13 -2.21
N PHE A 76 -11.30 7.69 -2.91
CA PHE A 76 -10.32 8.53 -3.58
C PHE A 76 -9.80 7.82 -4.83
N VAL A 77 -9.16 8.57 -5.70
CA VAL A 77 -8.44 8.05 -6.87
C VAL A 77 -7.06 8.70 -6.90
N THR A 78 -6.06 7.94 -7.34
CA THR A 78 -4.70 8.45 -7.47
C THR A 78 -4.62 9.43 -8.64
N ALA A 79 -4.33 10.70 -8.34
CA ALA A 79 -4.19 11.74 -9.37
C ALA A 79 -2.78 11.82 -9.94
N ARG A 80 -1.76 11.53 -9.11
CA ARG A 80 -0.34 11.54 -9.47
C ARG A 80 0.42 10.72 -8.44
N MET A 81 1.38 9.93 -8.91
CA MET A 81 2.34 9.22 -8.08
C MET A 81 3.75 9.41 -8.66
N ASP A 82 4.71 9.72 -7.80
CA ASP A 82 6.14 9.83 -8.14
C ASP A 82 6.91 8.83 -7.27
N VAL A 83 7.45 7.77 -7.87
CA VAL A 83 8.17 6.70 -7.16
C VAL A 83 9.66 6.82 -7.43
N ARG A 84 10.48 6.65 -6.38
CA ARG A 84 11.94 6.57 -6.47
C ARG A 84 12.42 5.24 -5.89
N TYR A 85 12.87 4.34 -6.74
CA TYR A 85 13.43 3.05 -6.32
C TYR A 85 14.89 3.23 -5.89
N ARG A 86 15.15 3.13 -4.58
CA ARG A 86 16.48 3.34 -4.00
C ARG A 86 17.25 2.05 -3.79
N HIS A 87 16.55 0.98 -3.37
CA HIS A 87 17.13 -0.32 -3.09
C HIS A 87 16.24 -1.41 -3.70
N PRO A 88 16.80 -2.57 -4.07
CA PRO A 88 16.00 -3.74 -4.42
C PRO A 88 15.09 -4.19 -3.27
N VAL A 89 13.87 -4.60 -3.60
CA VAL A 89 12.93 -5.18 -2.64
C VAL A 89 12.95 -6.70 -2.78
N PRO A 90 13.41 -7.47 -1.78
CA PRO A 90 13.51 -8.92 -1.88
C PRO A 90 12.12 -9.59 -1.87
N VAL A 91 11.96 -10.66 -2.65
CA VAL A 91 10.86 -11.62 -2.45
C VAL A 91 11.25 -12.65 -1.39
N GLY A 92 10.27 -13.24 -0.71
CA GLY A 92 10.46 -14.27 0.31
C GLY A 92 10.96 -13.76 1.67
N ALA A 93 11.17 -12.45 1.82
CA ALA A 93 11.53 -11.83 3.09
C ALA A 93 10.34 -11.05 3.69
N PRO A 94 10.24 -10.94 5.02
CA PRO A 94 9.31 -10.03 5.67
C PRO A 94 9.62 -8.58 5.28
N LEU A 95 8.57 -7.86 4.87
CA LEU A 95 8.63 -6.46 4.48
C LEU A 95 7.61 -5.66 5.27
N GLU A 96 7.90 -4.38 5.42
CA GLU A 96 6.99 -3.37 5.96
C GLU A 96 6.85 -2.26 4.92
N ALA A 97 5.62 -1.84 4.66
CA ALA A 97 5.36 -0.61 3.94
C ALA A 97 4.57 0.34 4.84
N ALA A 98 4.93 1.61 4.80
CA ALA A 98 4.32 2.65 5.63
C ALA A 98 3.93 3.87 4.79
N GLY A 99 2.88 4.56 5.20
CA GLY A 99 2.37 5.75 4.52
C GLY A 99 1.91 6.81 5.49
N TRP A 100 2.17 8.08 5.15
CA TRP A 100 1.89 9.25 5.96
C TRP A 100 0.96 10.21 5.23
N LEU A 101 -0.12 10.61 5.91
CA LEU A 101 -0.98 11.71 5.49
C LEU A 101 -0.25 13.04 5.69
N LEU A 102 0.22 13.67 4.61
CA LEU A 102 0.95 14.94 4.71
C LEU A 102 0.03 16.15 4.74
N THR A 103 -0.99 16.17 3.87
CA THR A 103 -1.89 17.32 3.78
C THR A 103 -3.24 16.88 3.25
N ARG A 104 -4.31 17.28 3.95
CA ARG A 104 -5.69 17.00 3.58
C ARG A 104 -6.40 18.30 3.19
N ARG A 105 -6.76 18.44 1.90
CA ARG A 105 -7.66 19.51 1.42
C ARG A 105 -8.99 18.91 0.97
N ALA A 106 -9.95 19.76 0.64
CA ALA A 106 -11.29 19.32 0.23
C ALA A 106 -11.27 18.29 -0.92
N ARG A 107 -10.53 18.57 -1.99
CA ARG A 107 -10.50 17.74 -3.21
C ARG A 107 -9.13 17.13 -3.55
N ARG A 108 -8.09 17.39 -2.77
CA ARG A 108 -6.75 16.87 -3.02
C ARG A 108 -6.04 16.57 -1.71
N THR A 109 -5.55 15.36 -1.59
CA THR A 109 -4.72 14.91 -0.48
C THR A 109 -3.31 14.64 -1.00
N LYS A 110 -2.31 14.88 -0.15
CA LYS A 110 -0.94 14.43 -0.37
C LYS A 110 -0.58 13.40 0.68
N ALA A 111 0.03 12.32 0.24
CA ALA A 111 0.59 11.30 1.10
C ALA A 111 2.04 11.02 0.69
N HIS A 112 2.82 10.52 1.63
CA HIS A 112 4.11 9.90 1.40
C HIS A 112 4.00 8.42 1.70
N ALA A 113 4.75 7.56 1.01
CA ALA A 113 4.83 6.15 1.31
C ALA A 113 6.26 5.63 1.07
N GLU A 114 6.65 4.63 1.85
CA GLU A 114 7.93 3.93 1.74
C GLU A 114 7.79 2.44 2.03
N ILE A 115 8.81 1.68 1.61
CA ILE A 115 8.99 0.23 1.74
C ILE A 115 10.48 -0.07 1.84
#